data_AF-A0A381FFB8-F1
#
_entry.id   AF-A0A381FFB8-F1
#
_cell.length_a   1.000
_cell.length_b   1.000
_cell.length_c   1.000
_cell.angle_alpha   90.00
_cell.angle_beta   90.00
_cell.angle_gamma   90.00
#
_symmetry.space_group_name_H-M   'P 1'
#
loop_
_entity.id
_entity.type
_entity.pdbx_description
1 polymer ?
#
loop_
_entity_poly.entity_id
_entity_poly.type
_entity_poly.pdbx_seq_one_letter_code
_entity_poly.pdbx_strand_id
1 'polypeptide(L)'
;MNGKILLLLLCLGTGKIFSQQYYGKKQVNDQPKAEFILEDGTKVNGFFVGYNYPNGTYPGFFDKDNIYSFEYKKTPGSFAEKLSAKDVKSLKIFDDHDDVTSAIERLDMKYVDKNGKVEDKRKRSFQPLLYEGKIQIYGSNIDICTNSICNYAYSEFYIRNAKDDFALMPVDYDKMSLFSIGSMYDRMVQSFRYAGRNCPDFQKYMDSFEAKLEDKAFRKETNERFKQVRKQAYDDAKKQGYKHNQTQQVIGDYMLRAYLEFYAGIIKEYEKNCPY
;
A
#
# COMPACT_ATOMS: atom_id res chain seq x y z
N MET A 1 5.17 -50.20 16.51
CA MET A 1 5.29 -48.72 16.55
C MET A 1 4.13 -48.15 15.75
N ASN A 2 3.14 -47.55 16.41
CA ASN A 2 1.85 -47.21 15.81
C ASN A 2 2.00 -46.10 14.76
N GLY A 3 1.53 -46.34 13.53
CA GLY A 3 1.58 -45.38 12.41
C GLY A 3 0.92 -44.02 12.70
N LYS A 4 0.08 -43.94 13.74
CA LYS A 4 -0.52 -42.69 14.24
C LYS A 4 0.50 -41.76 14.93
N ILE A 5 1.57 -42.30 15.52
CA ILE A 5 2.63 -41.49 16.16
C ILE A 5 3.59 -40.92 15.09
N LEU A 6 3.81 -41.65 14.00
CA LEU A 6 4.64 -41.19 12.88
C LEU A 6 4.01 -40.01 12.12
N LEU A 7 2.67 -40.00 11.96
CA LEU A 7 1.94 -38.88 11.35
C LEU A 7 1.98 -37.61 12.23
N LEU A 8 1.90 -37.76 13.55
CA LEU A 8 1.95 -36.62 14.48
C LEU A 8 3.33 -35.96 14.50
N LEU A 9 4.41 -36.75 14.38
CA LEU A 9 5.78 -36.23 14.26
C LEU A 9 6.03 -35.59 12.89
N LEU A 10 5.42 -36.07 11.80
CA LEU A 10 5.50 -35.42 10.49
C LEU A 10 4.80 -34.05 10.46
N CYS A 11 3.66 -33.89 11.15
CA CYS A 11 2.95 -32.62 11.24
C CYS A 11 3.65 -31.59 12.14
N LEU A 12 4.45 -32.02 13.12
CA LEU A 12 5.25 -31.13 13.97
C LEU A 12 6.58 -30.71 13.31
N GLY A 13 7.06 -31.47 12.31
CA GLY A 13 8.29 -31.16 11.56
C GLY A 13 8.12 -30.12 10.43
N THR A 14 6.90 -29.94 9.90
CA THR A 14 6.64 -28.99 8.80
C THR A 14 6.33 -27.57 9.27
N GLY A 15 6.03 -27.37 10.56
CA GLY A 15 5.69 -26.06 11.12
C GLY A 15 6.85 -25.06 11.25
N LYS A 16 8.10 -25.48 11.05
CA LYS A 16 9.29 -24.59 11.13
C LYS A 16 9.92 -24.22 9.79
N ILE A 17 9.40 -24.73 8.68
CA ILE A 17 9.91 -24.45 7.32
C ILE A 17 9.04 -23.40 6.60
N PHE A 18 7.85 -23.10 7.12
CA PHE A 18 7.00 -22.01 6.66
C PHE A 18 7.01 -20.85 7.67
N SER A 19 7.92 -19.89 7.52
CA SER A 19 7.72 -18.46 7.93
C SER A 19 8.99 -17.60 7.96
N GLN A 20 10.11 -17.98 7.33
CA GLN A 20 11.13 -16.98 7.03
C GLN A 20 10.71 -16.17 5.80
N GLN A 21 9.77 -15.24 6.01
CA GLN A 21 9.52 -14.15 5.09
C GLN A 21 10.79 -13.29 5.03
N TYR A 22 11.40 -13.22 3.85
CA TYR A 22 12.56 -12.37 3.60
C TYR A 22 12.08 -10.90 3.54
N TYR A 23 11.95 -10.26 4.70
CA TYR A 23 11.93 -8.79 4.81
C TYR A 23 13.37 -8.30 4.84
N GLY A 24 14.04 -8.41 3.68
CA GLY A 24 15.38 -7.92 3.45
C GLY A 24 15.40 -6.55 2.77
N LYS A 25 16.60 -5.98 2.66
CA LYS A 25 16.88 -4.74 1.92
C LYS A 25 16.30 -4.82 0.51
N LYS A 26 15.43 -3.88 0.13
CA LYS A 26 14.98 -3.72 -1.27
C LYS A 26 15.98 -2.82 -1.98
N GLN A 27 16.83 -3.40 -2.82
CA GLN A 27 17.78 -2.62 -3.65
C GLN A 27 17.11 -2.16 -4.95
N VAL A 28 17.47 -0.95 -5.37
CA VAL A 28 17.08 -0.35 -6.64
C VAL A 28 18.31 -0.37 -7.55
N ASN A 29 18.22 -1.07 -8.68
CA ASN A 29 19.38 -1.45 -9.49
C ASN A 29 19.98 -0.28 -10.28
N ASP A 30 19.13 0.64 -10.71
CA ASP A 30 19.44 1.85 -11.48
C ASP A 30 19.94 3.02 -10.61
N GLN A 31 19.78 2.92 -9.29
CA GLN A 31 20.18 3.95 -8.32
C GLN A 31 19.74 5.36 -8.74
N PRO A 32 18.44 5.62 -8.94
CA PRO A 32 17.95 6.88 -9.50
C PRO A 32 18.31 8.06 -8.59
N LYS A 33 18.37 9.26 -9.18
CA LYS A 33 18.54 10.50 -8.40
C LYS A 33 17.38 10.62 -7.40
N ALA A 34 17.70 11.14 -6.23
CA ALA A 34 16.76 11.30 -5.14
C ALA A 34 17.03 12.55 -4.30
N GLU A 35 15.93 13.19 -3.85
CA GLU A 35 15.92 14.28 -2.88
C GLU A 35 15.15 13.81 -1.64
N PHE A 36 15.83 13.70 -0.51
CA PHE A 36 15.21 13.48 0.80
C PHE A 36 14.95 14.83 1.45
N ILE A 37 13.71 15.03 1.92
CA ILE A 37 13.33 16.17 2.76
C ILE A 37 13.27 15.65 4.19
N LEU A 38 14.05 16.26 5.07
CA LEU A 38 14.11 15.88 6.48
C LEU A 38 13.03 16.61 7.31
N GLU A 39 12.80 16.13 8.53
CA GLU A 39 11.81 16.70 9.46
C GLU A 39 12.08 18.17 9.82
N ASP A 40 13.35 18.57 9.86
CA ASP A 40 13.77 19.95 10.10
C ASP A 40 13.68 20.84 8.84
N GLY A 41 13.23 20.27 7.71
CA GLY A 41 13.10 20.95 6.42
C GLY A 41 14.39 20.98 5.59
N THR A 42 15.51 20.45 6.10
CA THR A 42 16.74 20.33 5.32
C THR A 42 16.61 19.28 4.22
N LYS A 43 17.48 19.38 3.22
CA LYS A 43 17.47 18.51 2.03
C LYS A 43 18.76 17.72 1.93
N VAL A 44 18.64 16.43 1.61
CA VAL A 44 19.75 15.55 1.28
C VAL A 44 19.56 15.02 -0.13
N ASN A 45 20.50 15.30 -1.01
CA ASN A 45 20.47 14.83 -2.40
C ASN A 45 21.44 13.66 -2.59
N GLY A 46 21.07 12.72 -3.45
CA GLY A 46 21.96 11.62 -3.83
C GLY A 46 21.31 10.63 -4.78
N PHE A 47 21.81 9.40 -4.77
CA PHE A 47 21.35 8.30 -5.59
C PHE A 47 20.70 7.25 -4.69
N PHE A 48 19.42 6.98 -4.91
CA PHE A 48 18.61 6.10 -4.06
C PHE A 48 19.05 4.65 -4.22
N VAL A 49 19.47 4.00 -3.13
CA VAL A 49 19.89 2.60 -3.17
C VAL A 49 18.75 1.68 -2.75
N GLY A 50 17.97 2.06 -1.74
CA GLY A 50 16.93 1.18 -1.24
C GLY A 50 16.37 1.50 0.13
N TYR A 51 15.44 0.66 0.57
CA TYR A 51 14.82 0.71 1.89
C TYR A 51 15.29 -0.46 2.75
N ASN A 52 15.42 -0.22 4.05
CA ASN A 52 15.59 -1.24 5.05
C ASN A 52 14.30 -1.38 5.88
N TYR A 53 13.72 -2.58 5.83
CA TYR A 53 12.53 -2.96 6.59
C TYR A 53 12.94 -3.49 7.98
N PRO A 54 12.06 -3.42 9.00
CA PRO A 54 12.26 -4.13 10.25
C PRO A 54 12.39 -5.64 10.03
N ASN A 55 13.42 -6.24 10.64
CA ASN A 55 13.47 -7.70 10.80
C ASN A 55 12.36 -8.15 11.76
N GLY A 56 11.53 -9.10 11.36
CA GLY A 56 10.48 -9.65 12.22
C GLY A 56 9.73 -10.84 11.61
N THR A 57 9.09 -11.62 12.47
CA THR A 57 8.15 -12.69 12.09
C THR A 57 6.72 -12.16 12.14
N TYR A 58 5.88 -12.61 11.22
CA TYR A 58 4.42 -12.44 11.32
C TYR A 58 3.91 -12.92 12.70
N PRO A 59 3.01 -12.20 13.39
CA PRO A 59 2.30 -10.99 12.97
C PRO A 59 2.97 -9.66 13.39
N GLY A 60 4.08 -9.68 14.15
CA GLY A 60 4.73 -8.48 14.71
C GLY A 60 5.31 -7.48 13.69
N PHE A 61 5.17 -7.79 12.40
CA PHE A 61 5.41 -6.90 11.26
C PHE A 61 4.34 -5.81 11.14
N PHE A 62 3.07 -6.10 11.48
CA PHE A 62 2.00 -5.12 11.34
C PHE A 62 2.06 -4.00 12.39
N ASP A 63 2.65 -4.28 13.56
CA ASP A 63 2.68 -3.38 14.71
C ASP A 63 3.83 -2.34 14.68
N LYS A 64 4.62 -2.30 13.60
CA LYS A 64 5.81 -1.41 13.49
C LYS A 64 5.76 -0.57 12.23
N ASP A 65 6.55 0.51 12.24
CA ASP A 65 6.79 1.33 11.05
C ASP A 65 7.35 0.46 9.92
N ASN A 66 6.80 0.63 8.72
CA ASN A 66 7.14 -0.23 7.58
C ASN A 66 8.60 -0.04 7.12
N ILE A 67 9.24 1.11 7.38
CA ILE A 67 10.62 1.40 6.97
C ILE A 67 11.41 1.94 8.16
N TYR A 68 12.62 1.42 8.39
CA TYR A 68 13.53 1.88 9.45
C TYR A 68 14.60 2.84 8.96
N SER A 69 15.10 2.64 7.74
CA SER A 69 16.08 3.55 7.14
C SER A 69 16.05 3.48 5.64
N PHE A 70 16.54 4.56 5.03
CA PHE A 70 16.81 4.67 3.62
C PHE A 70 18.32 4.56 3.40
N GLU A 71 18.71 3.93 2.30
CA GLU A 71 20.09 3.92 1.83
C GLU A 71 20.22 4.76 0.58
N TYR A 72 21.26 5.59 0.55
CA TYR A 72 21.57 6.44 -0.59
C TYR A 72 23.09 6.57 -0.76
N LYS A 73 23.53 7.03 -1.91
CA LYS A 73 24.93 7.39 -2.17
C LYS A 73 25.02 8.86 -2.56
N LYS A 74 26.08 9.55 -2.14
CA LYS A 74 26.34 10.94 -2.58
C LYS A 74 26.72 11.02 -4.05
N THR A 75 27.46 10.01 -4.54
CA THR A 75 27.81 9.84 -5.96
C THR A 75 27.70 8.36 -6.34
N PRO A 76 27.55 7.99 -7.62
CA PRO A 76 27.34 6.59 -8.00
C PRO A 76 28.43 5.62 -7.50
N GLY A 77 29.67 6.13 -7.36
CA GLY A 77 30.83 5.38 -6.88
C GLY A 77 31.09 5.46 -5.37
N SER A 78 30.30 6.22 -4.59
CA SER A 78 30.54 6.34 -3.15
C SER A 78 30.00 5.13 -2.37
N PHE A 79 30.45 4.99 -1.13
CA PHE A 79 29.81 4.09 -0.17
C PHE A 79 28.36 4.54 0.08
N ALA A 80 27.50 3.56 0.39
CA ALA A 80 26.12 3.84 0.77
C ALA A 80 26.07 4.41 2.20
N GLU A 81 25.35 5.51 2.36
CA GLU A 81 25.02 6.15 3.62
C GLU A 81 23.58 5.82 4.02
N LYS A 82 23.28 5.95 5.32
CA LYS A 82 21.97 5.64 5.88
C LYS A 82 21.30 6.91 6.41
N LEU A 83 20.02 7.07 6.07
CA LEU A 83 19.13 8.03 6.73
C LEU A 83 18.12 7.26 7.56
N SER A 84 17.97 7.63 8.83
CA SER A 84 16.93 7.09 9.71
C SER A 84 15.56 7.50 9.20
N ALA A 85 14.61 6.56 9.18
CA ALA A 85 13.23 6.86 8.77
C ALA A 85 12.52 7.83 9.73
N LYS A 86 13.03 8.03 10.95
CA LYS A 86 12.51 9.04 11.88
C LYS A 86 12.82 10.46 11.44
N ASP A 87 13.92 10.65 10.70
CA ASP A 87 14.44 11.97 10.34
C ASP A 87 13.97 12.38 8.94
N VAL A 88 13.46 11.44 8.15
CA VAL A 88 12.94 11.68 6.80
C VAL A 88 11.44 11.99 6.87
N LYS A 89 11.05 13.09 6.25
CA LYS A 89 9.65 13.50 6.05
C LYS A 89 9.11 12.99 4.72
N SER A 90 9.88 13.15 3.66
CA SER A 90 9.53 12.67 2.31
C SER A 90 10.77 12.44 1.44
N LEU A 91 10.55 11.75 0.33
CA LEU A 91 11.55 11.37 -0.67
C LEU A 91 10.97 11.61 -2.06
N LYS A 92 11.69 12.31 -2.92
CA LYS A 92 11.41 12.37 -4.35
C LYS A 92 12.42 11.53 -5.11
N ILE A 93 11.94 10.75 -6.07
CA ILE A 93 12.75 9.98 -7.02
C ILE A 93 12.59 10.62 -8.38
N PHE A 94 13.70 10.80 -9.09
CA PHE A 94 13.75 11.44 -10.39
C PHE A 94 14.18 10.44 -11.47
N ASP A 95 13.72 10.66 -12.70
CA ASP A 95 14.29 9.98 -13.87
C ASP A 95 15.56 10.68 -14.39
N ASP A 96 16.06 10.19 -15.52
CA ASP A 96 17.25 10.71 -16.20
C ASP A 96 17.04 12.13 -16.78
N HIS A 97 15.80 12.60 -16.86
CA HIS A 97 15.42 13.94 -17.35
C HIS A 97 15.14 14.93 -16.21
N ASP A 98 15.43 14.55 -14.96
CA ASP A 98 15.15 15.33 -13.74
C ASP A 98 13.66 15.56 -13.50
N ASP A 99 12.78 14.75 -14.09
CA ASP A 99 11.35 14.72 -13.80
C ASP A 99 11.07 13.82 -12.59
N VAL A 100 10.16 14.25 -11.71
CA VAL A 100 9.76 13.47 -10.53
C VAL A 100 8.91 12.29 -10.96
N THR A 101 9.44 11.07 -10.81
CA THR A 101 8.73 9.82 -11.13
C THR A 101 8.01 9.21 -9.93
N SER A 102 8.44 9.56 -8.72
CA SER A 102 7.79 9.11 -7.49
C SER A 102 8.00 10.11 -6.37
N ALA A 103 6.91 10.54 -5.74
CA ALA A 103 6.94 11.31 -4.49
C ALA A 103 6.45 10.40 -3.36
N ILE A 104 7.30 10.15 -2.37
CA ILE A 104 7.04 9.23 -1.26
C ILE A 104 6.97 10.05 0.03
N GLU A 105 5.88 9.93 0.77
CA GLU A 105 5.68 10.71 1.99
C GLU A 105 5.55 9.80 3.21
N ARG A 106 6.04 10.30 4.36
CA ARG A 106 5.74 9.71 5.66
C ARG A 106 4.29 10.04 6.04
N LEU A 107 3.51 9.01 6.31
CA LEU A 107 2.14 9.10 6.74
C LEU A 107 2.01 8.63 8.18
N ASP A 108 1.46 9.49 9.04
CA ASP A 108 0.96 9.08 10.35
C ASP A 108 -0.42 8.44 10.16
N MET A 109 -0.60 7.22 10.70
CA MET A 109 -1.73 6.37 10.32
C MET A 109 -2.80 6.31 11.40
N LYS A 110 -4.04 6.57 10.97
CA LYS A 110 -5.24 6.29 11.75
C LYS A 110 -6.15 5.34 10.97
N TYR A 111 -7.05 4.66 11.67
CA TYR A 111 -8.13 3.91 11.03
C TYR A 111 -9.48 4.43 11.50
N VAL A 112 -10.49 4.24 10.67
CA VAL A 112 -11.88 4.50 11.04
C VAL A 112 -12.54 3.16 11.34
N ASP A 113 -13.18 3.05 12.50
CA ASP A 113 -13.97 1.87 12.82
C ASP A 113 -15.29 1.86 12.02
N LYS A 114 -16.07 0.79 12.17
CA LYS A 114 -17.35 0.65 11.46
C LYS A 114 -18.41 1.69 11.88
N ASN A 115 -18.20 2.39 12.99
CA ASN A 115 -19.11 3.40 13.52
C ASN A 115 -18.64 4.82 13.19
N GLY A 116 -17.58 4.98 12.39
CA GLY A 116 -17.03 6.29 12.04
C GLY A 116 -16.07 6.88 13.08
N LYS A 117 -15.72 6.13 14.13
CA LYS A 117 -14.75 6.60 15.14
C LYS A 117 -13.34 6.46 14.61
N VAL A 118 -12.57 7.54 14.68
CA VAL A 118 -11.15 7.54 14.31
C VAL A 118 -10.31 7.10 15.49
N GLU A 119 -9.47 6.10 15.27
CA GLU A 119 -8.55 5.56 16.27
C GLU A 119 -7.11 5.58 15.73
N ASP A 120 -6.19 5.91 16.64
CA ASP A 120 -4.77 5.99 16.34
C ASP A 120 -4.19 4.58 16.15
N LYS A 121 -3.53 4.35 15.02
CA LYS A 121 -2.86 3.07 14.72
C LYS A 121 -1.45 3.01 15.32
N ARG A 122 -0.90 4.15 15.78
CA ARG A 122 0.47 4.32 16.28
C ARG A 122 1.52 3.75 15.33
N LYS A 123 1.24 3.89 14.03
CA LYS A 123 2.04 3.34 12.94
C LYS A 123 2.32 4.42 11.93
N ARG A 124 3.54 4.41 11.37
CA ARG A 124 3.92 5.24 10.24
C ARG A 124 4.20 4.40 9.01
N SER A 125 3.88 4.94 7.85
CA SER A 125 4.22 4.34 6.58
C SER A 125 4.78 5.37 5.63
N PHE A 126 5.81 4.98 4.86
CA PHE A 126 6.24 5.77 3.71
C PHE A 126 5.54 5.24 2.49
N GLN A 127 4.79 6.08 1.80
CA GLN A 127 3.97 5.67 0.66
C GLN A 127 4.11 6.61 -0.52
N PRO A 128 4.19 6.07 -1.76
CA PRO A 128 4.06 6.87 -2.97
C PRO A 128 2.72 7.61 -3.02
N LEU A 129 2.77 8.87 -3.43
CA LEU A 129 1.61 9.65 -3.84
C LEU A 129 1.14 9.15 -5.21
N LEU A 130 -0.09 8.66 -5.27
CA LEU A 130 -0.72 8.09 -6.47
C LEU A 130 -1.75 9.04 -7.09
N TYR A 131 -2.36 9.91 -6.28
CA TYR A 131 -3.30 10.93 -6.73
C TYR A 131 -3.12 12.20 -5.91
N GLU A 132 -2.77 13.28 -6.58
CA GLU A 132 -2.72 14.62 -5.99
C GLU A 132 -4.07 15.33 -6.22
N GLY A 133 -4.79 15.58 -5.13
CA GLY A 133 -6.09 16.23 -5.13
C GLY A 133 -6.44 16.75 -3.75
N LYS A 134 -7.67 17.23 -3.56
CA LYS A 134 -8.12 17.74 -2.23
C LYS A 134 -8.13 16.66 -1.17
N ILE A 135 -8.42 15.43 -1.59
CA ILE A 135 -8.11 14.22 -0.85
C ILE A 135 -7.04 13.50 -1.67
N GLN A 136 -5.86 13.36 -1.08
CA GLN A 136 -4.72 12.70 -1.71
C GLN A 136 -4.84 11.19 -1.54
N ILE A 137 -4.43 10.41 -2.54
CA ILE A 137 -4.31 8.95 -2.44
C ILE A 137 -2.84 8.58 -2.44
N TYR A 138 -2.46 7.76 -1.46
CA TYR A 138 -1.16 7.13 -1.36
C TYR A 138 -1.31 5.62 -1.44
N GLY A 139 -0.30 4.91 -1.89
CA GLY A 139 -0.34 3.46 -1.88
C GLY A 139 0.80 2.77 -2.62
N SER A 140 0.89 1.47 -2.42
CA SER A 140 1.88 0.63 -3.08
C SER A 140 1.40 -0.83 -3.18
N ASN A 141 2.12 -1.63 -3.96
CA ASN A 141 1.86 -3.07 -4.02
C ASN A 141 2.61 -3.80 -2.90
N ILE A 142 1.89 -4.70 -2.23
CA ILE A 142 2.44 -5.64 -1.27
C ILE A 142 2.66 -6.99 -1.96
N ASP A 143 3.91 -7.44 -1.93
CA ASP A 143 4.33 -8.74 -2.42
C ASP A 143 4.69 -9.66 -1.25
N ILE A 144 4.35 -10.93 -1.38
CA ILE A 144 4.78 -11.99 -0.46
C ILE A 144 5.81 -12.85 -1.18
N CYS A 145 7.05 -12.84 -0.67
CA CYS A 145 8.15 -13.60 -1.23
C CYS A 145 8.52 -14.79 -0.36
N THR A 146 8.69 -15.95 -1.01
CA THR A 146 9.27 -17.16 -0.42
C THR A 146 10.48 -17.54 -1.27
N ASN A 147 11.67 -17.49 -0.67
CA ASN A 147 12.95 -17.56 -1.39
C ASN A 147 13.02 -16.47 -2.48
N SER A 148 13.34 -16.85 -3.72
CA SER A 148 13.43 -15.94 -4.87
C SER A 148 12.10 -15.75 -5.62
N ILE A 149 11.00 -16.37 -5.16
CA ILE A 149 9.68 -16.31 -5.81
C ILE A 149 8.81 -15.31 -5.03
N CYS A 150 8.37 -14.26 -5.70
CA CYS A 150 7.47 -13.26 -5.14
C CYS A 150 6.10 -13.37 -5.80
N ASN A 151 5.04 -13.18 -5.02
CA ASN A 151 3.67 -13.13 -5.50
C ASN A 151 3.02 -11.83 -5.06
N TYR A 152 2.32 -11.18 -5.98
CA TYR A 152 1.47 -10.05 -5.65
C TYR A 152 0.37 -10.51 -4.71
N ALA A 153 0.29 -9.89 -3.53
CA ALA A 153 -0.72 -10.17 -2.52
C ALA A 153 -1.91 -9.22 -2.65
N TYR A 154 -1.67 -7.92 -2.47
CA TYR A 154 -2.67 -6.86 -2.55
C TYR A 154 -2.01 -5.50 -2.76
N SER A 155 -2.78 -4.50 -3.18
CA SER A 155 -2.36 -3.11 -3.17
C SER A 155 -2.89 -2.44 -1.91
N GLU A 156 -2.02 -1.82 -1.13
CA GLU A 156 -2.41 -1.03 0.04
C GLU A 156 -2.67 0.43 -0.37
N PHE A 157 -3.69 1.03 0.22
CA PHE A 157 -4.08 2.41 -0.07
C PHE A 157 -4.35 3.18 1.20
N TYR A 158 -4.02 4.47 1.15
CA TYR A 158 -4.28 5.45 2.18
C TYR A 158 -4.84 6.72 1.56
N ILE A 159 -5.71 7.39 2.28
CA ILE A 159 -6.29 8.67 1.87
C ILE A 159 -6.00 9.73 2.93
N ARG A 160 -5.66 10.94 2.49
CA ARG A 160 -5.43 12.08 3.38
C ARG A 160 -6.16 13.29 2.81
N ASN A 161 -7.08 13.88 3.57
CA ASN A 161 -7.57 15.22 3.20
C ASN A 161 -6.38 16.18 3.31
N ALA A 162 -6.17 17.07 2.34
CA ALA A 162 -5.05 18.02 2.36
C ALA A 162 -5.03 18.94 3.60
N LYS A 163 -6.17 19.06 4.31
CA LYS A 163 -6.32 19.81 5.56
C LYS A 163 -6.01 18.98 6.82
N ASP A 164 -5.78 17.67 6.69
CA ASP A 164 -5.50 16.75 7.80
C ASP A 164 -4.00 16.41 7.88
N ASP A 165 -3.50 16.18 9.10
CA ASP A 165 -2.12 15.81 9.42
C ASP A 165 -1.86 14.29 9.45
N PHE A 166 -2.90 13.49 9.28
CA PHE A 166 -2.82 12.02 9.24
C PHE A 166 -3.54 11.46 8.02
N ALA A 167 -3.13 10.25 7.62
CA ALA A 167 -3.83 9.50 6.59
C ALA A 167 -4.70 8.39 7.21
N LEU A 168 -5.81 8.11 6.55
CA LEU A 168 -6.73 7.03 6.84
C LEU A 168 -6.47 5.87 5.90
N MET A 169 -6.63 4.65 6.40
CA MET A 169 -6.57 3.45 5.58
C MET A 169 -7.99 2.94 5.30
N PRO A 170 -8.52 3.09 4.07
CA PRO A 170 -9.91 2.72 3.77
C PRO A 170 -10.21 1.23 3.96
N VAL A 171 -9.21 0.38 3.76
CA VAL A 171 -9.31 -1.08 3.96
C VAL A 171 -8.26 -1.51 4.98
N ASP A 172 -8.71 -2.04 6.13
CA ASP A 172 -7.81 -2.55 7.16
C ASP A 172 -7.40 -4.00 6.91
N TYR A 173 -6.33 -4.15 6.12
CA TYR A 173 -5.73 -5.44 5.78
C TYR A 173 -5.27 -6.23 7.03
N ASP A 174 -4.89 -5.55 8.11
CA ASP A 174 -4.48 -6.20 9.38
C ASP A 174 -5.68 -6.88 10.08
N LYS A 175 -6.90 -6.44 9.77
CA LYS A 175 -8.16 -6.95 10.33
C LYS A 175 -9.01 -7.70 9.31
N MET A 176 -8.45 -8.04 8.15
CA MET A 176 -9.13 -8.87 7.14
C MET A 176 -9.19 -10.33 7.61
N SER A 177 -10.30 -10.72 8.21
CA SER A 177 -10.68 -12.14 8.30
C SER A 177 -11.61 -12.50 7.13
N LEU A 178 -11.66 -13.77 6.74
CA LEU A 178 -12.58 -14.26 5.70
C LEU A 178 -14.07 -13.95 6.00
N PHE A 179 -14.40 -13.62 7.25
CA PHE A 179 -15.76 -13.30 7.70
C PHE A 179 -16.04 -11.79 7.80
N SER A 180 -15.07 -10.91 7.50
CA SER A 180 -15.18 -9.45 7.71
C SER A 180 -15.31 -8.63 6.42
N ILE A 181 -15.73 -9.23 5.31
CA ILE A 181 -15.86 -8.51 4.02
C ILE A 181 -16.96 -7.42 4.08
N GLY A 182 -18.07 -7.66 4.79
CA GLY A 182 -19.10 -6.63 4.99
C GLY A 182 -18.55 -5.42 5.75
N SER A 183 -17.90 -5.67 6.88
CA SER A 183 -17.29 -4.61 7.69
C SER A 183 -16.10 -3.92 7.03
N MET A 184 -15.51 -4.51 5.99
CA MET A 184 -14.48 -3.87 5.16
C MET A 184 -15.08 -2.73 4.34
N TYR A 185 -16.23 -2.95 3.68
CA TYR A 185 -16.90 -1.90 2.92
C TYR A 185 -17.43 -0.79 3.83
N ASP A 186 -17.97 -1.12 5.00
CA ASP A 186 -18.39 -0.12 5.99
C ASP A 186 -17.22 0.79 6.37
N ARG A 187 -16.07 0.22 6.73
CA ARG A 187 -14.86 1.00 7.08
C ARG A 187 -14.35 1.84 5.92
N MET A 188 -14.43 1.33 4.70
CA MET A 188 -14.08 2.09 3.50
C MET A 188 -14.99 3.31 3.35
N VAL A 189 -16.31 3.11 3.42
CA VAL A 189 -17.30 4.20 3.40
C VAL A 189 -17.03 5.20 4.50
N GLN A 190 -16.84 4.75 5.74
CA GLN A 190 -16.58 5.64 6.88
C GLN A 190 -15.26 6.41 6.73
N SER A 191 -14.23 5.82 6.13
CA SER A 191 -12.97 6.50 5.85
C SER A 191 -13.15 7.65 4.85
N PHE A 192 -13.91 7.42 3.77
CA PHE A 192 -14.22 8.49 2.82
C PHE A 192 -15.15 9.54 3.42
N ARG A 193 -16.19 9.14 4.17
CA ARG A 193 -17.05 10.08 4.91
C ARG A 193 -16.24 10.99 5.81
N TYR A 194 -15.27 10.43 6.56
CA TYR A 194 -14.40 11.21 7.42
C TYR A 194 -13.47 12.14 6.63
N ALA A 195 -12.81 11.63 5.58
CA ALA A 195 -11.95 12.46 4.74
C ALA A 195 -12.72 13.62 4.09
N GLY A 196 -14.00 13.41 3.74
CA GLY A 196 -14.89 14.43 3.17
C GLY A 196 -15.86 15.08 4.17
N ARG A 197 -15.62 14.96 5.48
CA ARG A 197 -16.59 15.28 6.55
C ARG A 197 -17.15 16.71 6.52
N ASN A 198 -16.38 17.66 5.99
CA ASN A 198 -16.75 19.07 5.93
C ASN A 198 -17.62 19.43 4.70
N CYS A 199 -18.14 18.44 3.95
CA CYS A 199 -18.91 18.67 2.73
C CYS A 199 -20.25 17.92 2.74
N PRO A 200 -21.37 18.58 3.05
CA PRO A 200 -22.68 17.94 3.14
C PRO A 200 -23.14 17.24 1.87
N ASP A 201 -22.86 17.81 0.69
CA ASP A 201 -23.28 17.20 -0.58
C ASP A 201 -22.48 15.93 -0.90
N PHE A 202 -21.22 15.88 -0.50
CA PHE A 202 -20.46 14.64 -0.56
C PHE A 202 -20.98 13.59 0.41
N GLN A 203 -21.48 13.97 1.60
CA GLN A 203 -22.11 13.01 2.52
C GLN A 203 -23.36 12.36 1.89
N LYS A 204 -24.18 13.13 1.16
CA LYS A 204 -25.33 12.58 0.40
C LYS A 204 -24.89 11.60 -0.69
N TYR A 205 -23.81 11.91 -1.39
CA TYR A 205 -23.20 10.98 -2.34
C TYR A 205 -22.77 9.69 -1.62
N MET A 206 -22.13 9.80 -0.45
CA MET A 206 -21.70 8.64 0.33
C MET A 206 -22.87 7.78 0.80
N ASP A 207 -24.03 8.36 1.14
CA ASP A 207 -25.26 7.60 1.45
C ASP A 207 -25.70 6.73 0.26
N SER A 208 -25.68 7.32 -0.95
CA SER A 208 -26.03 6.61 -2.18
C SER A 208 -24.99 5.55 -2.55
N PHE A 209 -23.72 5.83 -2.30
CA PHE A 209 -22.62 4.90 -2.58
C PHE A 209 -22.62 3.70 -1.62
N GLU A 210 -22.92 3.93 -0.34
CA GLU A 210 -23.09 2.88 0.67
C GLU A 210 -24.22 1.91 0.27
N ALA A 211 -25.38 2.44 -0.13
CA ALA A 211 -26.47 1.62 -0.65
C ALA A 211 -26.08 0.82 -1.92
N LYS A 212 -25.26 1.40 -2.80
CA LYS A 212 -24.72 0.67 -3.98
C LYS A 212 -23.78 -0.46 -3.58
N LEU A 213 -22.96 -0.28 -2.54
CA LEU A 213 -22.07 -1.34 -2.03
C LEU A 213 -22.86 -2.50 -1.41
N GLU A 214 -24.06 -2.25 -0.90
CA GLU A 214 -24.98 -3.31 -0.45
C GLU A 214 -25.69 -4.02 -1.61
N ASP A 215 -25.78 -3.42 -2.79
CA ASP A 215 -26.39 -4.05 -3.95
C ASP A 215 -25.56 -5.26 -4.43
N LYS A 216 -26.24 -6.38 -4.67
CA LYS A 216 -25.59 -7.64 -5.04
C LYS A 216 -25.09 -7.61 -6.49
N ALA A 217 -25.82 -6.94 -7.39
CA ALA A 217 -25.43 -6.85 -8.79
C ALA A 217 -24.18 -5.97 -8.94
N PHE A 218 -24.15 -4.82 -8.29
CA PHE A 218 -23.00 -3.92 -8.25
C PHE A 218 -21.74 -4.60 -7.70
N ARG A 219 -21.88 -5.33 -6.57
CA ARG A 219 -20.76 -6.11 -6.01
C ARG A 219 -20.26 -7.19 -6.97
N LYS A 220 -21.18 -7.88 -7.66
CA LYS A 220 -20.81 -8.90 -8.65
C LYS A 220 -20.05 -8.28 -9.83
N GLU A 221 -20.57 -7.19 -10.39
CA GLU A 221 -19.97 -6.46 -11.50
C GLU A 221 -18.57 -5.95 -11.12
N THR A 222 -18.43 -5.32 -9.95
CA THR A 222 -17.15 -4.82 -9.43
C THR A 222 -16.13 -5.95 -9.29
N ASN A 223 -16.53 -7.09 -8.73
CA ASN A 223 -15.67 -8.26 -8.60
C ASN A 223 -15.29 -8.86 -9.96
N GLU A 224 -16.21 -8.89 -10.92
CA GLU A 224 -15.95 -9.38 -12.28
C GLU A 224 -14.97 -8.45 -13.01
N ARG A 225 -15.12 -7.13 -12.89
CA ARG A 225 -14.16 -6.15 -13.42
C ARG A 225 -12.75 -6.41 -12.88
N PHE A 226 -12.57 -6.54 -11.56
CA PHE A 226 -11.24 -6.79 -10.99
C PHE A 226 -10.66 -8.15 -11.40
N LYS A 227 -11.50 -9.19 -11.53
CA LYS A 227 -11.05 -10.48 -12.08
C LYS A 227 -10.58 -10.37 -13.53
N GLN A 228 -11.29 -9.59 -14.36
CA GLN A 228 -10.92 -9.35 -15.74
C GLN A 228 -9.61 -8.58 -15.85
N VAL A 229 -9.41 -7.54 -15.04
CA VAL A 229 -8.13 -6.80 -14.97
C VAL A 229 -6.98 -7.74 -14.64
N ARG A 230 -7.14 -8.60 -13.61
CA ARG A 230 -6.11 -9.58 -13.24
C ARG A 230 -5.80 -10.57 -14.36
N LYS A 231 -6.86 -11.06 -15.04
CA LYS A 231 -6.71 -11.97 -16.18
C LYS A 231 -5.97 -11.29 -17.34
N GLN A 232 -6.35 -10.06 -17.67
CA GLN A 232 -5.70 -9.28 -18.72
C GLN A 232 -4.21 -9.06 -18.42
N ALA A 233 -3.88 -8.68 -17.19
CA ALA A 233 -2.50 -8.49 -16.76
C ALA A 233 -1.66 -9.78 -16.92
N TYR A 234 -2.23 -10.94 -16.56
CA TYR A 234 -1.59 -12.23 -16.76
C TYR A 234 -1.39 -12.56 -18.24
N ASP A 235 -2.42 -12.36 -19.06
CA ASP A 235 -2.37 -12.64 -20.50
C ASP A 235 -1.36 -11.72 -21.21
N ASP A 236 -1.28 -10.44 -20.84
CA ASP A 236 -0.31 -9.49 -21.38
C ASP A 236 1.13 -9.82 -20.96
N ALA A 237 1.35 -10.18 -19.68
CA ALA A 237 2.65 -10.65 -19.22
C ALA A 237 3.10 -11.93 -19.97
N LYS A 238 2.17 -12.85 -20.23
CA LYS A 238 2.44 -14.07 -21.01
C LYS A 238 2.84 -13.75 -22.46
N LYS A 239 2.15 -12.80 -23.12
CA LYS A 239 2.49 -12.36 -24.48
C LYS A 239 3.90 -11.76 -24.55
N GLN A 240 4.32 -11.06 -23.50
CA GLN A 240 5.67 -10.49 -23.38
C GLN A 240 6.76 -11.51 -23.00
N GLY A 241 6.40 -12.78 -22.77
CA GLY A 241 7.35 -13.81 -22.37
C GLY A 241 7.93 -13.63 -20.97
N TYR A 242 7.24 -12.87 -20.11
CA TYR A 242 7.72 -12.58 -18.75
C TYR A 242 7.75 -13.83 -17.86
N LYS A 243 8.80 -13.89 -17.02
CA LYS A 243 8.94 -14.94 -16.00
C LYS A 243 8.06 -14.62 -14.79
N HIS A 244 7.88 -15.60 -13.89
CA HIS A 244 6.95 -15.52 -12.76
C HIS A 244 6.98 -14.18 -11.99
N ASN A 245 8.13 -13.73 -11.50
CA ASN A 245 8.21 -12.49 -10.72
C ASN A 245 7.82 -11.25 -11.53
N GLN A 246 8.22 -11.19 -12.81
CA GLN A 246 7.84 -10.10 -13.71
C GLN A 246 6.34 -10.14 -14.00
N THR A 247 5.76 -11.33 -14.17
CA THR A 247 4.31 -11.51 -14.31
C THR A 247 3.56 -11.02 -13.08
N GLN A 248 4.06 -11.31 -11.87
CA GLN A 248 3.45 -10.83 -10.63
C GLN A 248 3.55 -9.30 -10.49
N GLN A 249 4.67 -8.71 -10.91
CA GLN A 249 4.81 -7.25 -10.98
C GLN A 249 3.77 -6.61 -11.92
N VAL A 250 3.62 -7.15 -13.15
CA VAL A 250 2.60 -6.66 -14.09
C VAL A 250 1.18 -6.80 -13.54
N ILE A 251 0.88 -7.92 -12.88
CA ILE A 251 -0.41 -8.11 -12.18
C ILE A 251 -0.60 -7.03 -11.12
N GLY A 252 0.40 -6.79 -10.27
CA GLY A 252 0.36 -5.74 -9.26
C GLY A 252 0.10 -4.37 -9.87
N ASP A 253 0.79 -4.00 -10.95
CA ASP A 253 0.67 -2.68 -11.58
C ASP A 253 -0.72 -2.46 -12.20
N TYR A 254 -1.31 -3.49 -12.80
CA TYR A 254 -2.67 -3.43 -13.33
C TYR A 254 -3.71 -3.34 -12.21
N MET A 255 -3.54 -4.14 -11.16
CA MET A 255 -4.45 -4.13 -10.01
C MET A 255 -4.39 -2.81 -9.24
N LEU A 256 -3.19 -2.27 -9.00
CA LEU A 256 -2.98 -0.96 -8.38
C LEU A 256 -3.72 0.12 -9.15
N ARG A 257 -3.57 0.16 -10.49
CA ARG A 257 -4.28 1.11 -11.34
C ARG A 257 -5.80 0.95 -11.25
N ALA A 258 -6.32 -0.27 -11.31
CA ALA A 258 -7.76 -0.50 -11.22
C ALA A 258 -8.35 -0.08 -9.86
N TYR A 259 -7.64 -0.33 -8.75
CA TYR A 259 -8.06 0.14 -7.43
C TYR A 259 -7.92 1.65 -7.29
N LEU A 260 -6.86 2.24 -7.81
CA LEU A 260 -6.67 3.69 -7.84
C LEU A 260 -7.81 4.36 -8.59
N GLU A 261 -8.21 3.85 -9.75
CA GLU A 261 -9.35 4.36 -10.51
C GLU A 261 -10.65 4.31 -9.69
N PHE A 262 -10.87 3.22 -8.95
CA PHE A 262 -12.04 3.08 -8.09
C PHE A 262 -12.05 4.13 -6.97
N TYR A 263 -10.95 4.28 -6.23
CA TYR A 263 -10.85 5.27 -5.15
C TYR A 263 -10.85 6.70 -5.67
N ALA A 264 -10.15 6.99 -6.77
CA ALA A 264 -10.16 8.30 -7.40
C ALA A 264 -11.55 8.68 -7.91
N GLY A 265 -12.37 7.72 -8.35
CA GLY A 265 -13.76 7.96 -8.70
C GLY A 265 -14.58 8.55 -7.54
N ILE A 266 -14.39 8.03 -6.32
CA ILE A 266 -15.03 8.54 -5.10
C ILE A 266 -14.53 9.96 -4.79
N ILE A 267 -13.21 10.20 -4.89
CA ILE A 267 -12.61 11.51 -4.63
C ILE A 267 -13.04 12.55 -5.67
N LYS A 268 -13.20 12.17 -6.94
CA LYS A 268 -13.70 13.08 -7.97
C LYS A 268 -15.13 13.55 -7.68
N GLU A 269 -15.96 12.70 -7.08
CA GLU A 269 -17.28 13.13 -6.61
C GLU A 269 -17.16 14.07 -5.40
N TYR A 270 -16.17 13.90 -4.51
CA TYR A 270 -15.86 14.92 -3.51
C TYR A 270 -15.45 16.25 -4.16
N GLU A 271 -14.49 16.25 -5.09
CA GLU A 271 -13.97 17.47 -5.71
C GLU A 271 -15.03 18.23 -6.51
N LYS A 272 -15.95 17.50 -7.16
CA LYS A 272 -17.11 18.05 -7.85
C LYS A 272 -18.10 18.71 -6.91
N ASN A 273 -18.41 18.07 -5.78
CA ASN A 273 -19.42 18.56 -4.83
C ASN A 273 -18.83 19.56 -3.82
N CYS A 274 -17.51 19.65 -3.70
CA CYS A 274 -16.80 20.44 -2.69
C CYS A 274 -15.70 21.30 -3.34
N PRO A 275 -16.05 22.28 -4.20
CA PRO A 275 -15.07 23.05 -4.98
C PRO A 275 -14.25 24.05 -4.16
N TYR A 276 -14.57 24.28 -2.88
CA TYR A 276 -13.83 25.16 -1.95
C TYR A 276 -13.20 24.40 -0.78
#